data_AF-A0A376KMX1-F1
#
_entry.id   AF-A0A376KMX1-F1
#
_cell.length_a   1.000
_cell.length_b   1.000
_cell.length_c   1.000
_cell.angle_alpha   90.00
_cell.angle_beta   90.00
_cell.angle_gamma   90.00
#
_symmetry.space_group_name_H-M   'P 1'
#
loop_
_entity.id
_entity.type
_entity.pdbx_description
1 polymer ?
#
loop_
_entity_poly.entity_id
_entity_poly.type
_entity_poly.pdbx_seq_one_letter_code
_entity_poly.pdbx_strand_id
1 'polypeptide(L)'
;MRRLSDSPERETPRCPHFGVCGGCQQQHASVDLQQRSKSAALARLMKHEVSEVIADVPWGYRRRARLSLNYLPKTQQLQMGFRKAGSSDIVDVKQCPILVPQLEALLPKVRACLGSLQAIRHLGHVELVQATSGTLMILRHTAPLSSADREKLERFFAF
;
A
#
# COMPACT_ATOMS: atom_id res chain seq x y z
N MET A 1 20.60 0.36 18.44
CA MET A 1 19.99 0.77 19.73
C MET A 1 19.12 -0.37 20.25
N ARG A 2 19.24 -0.73 21.52
CA ARG A 2 18.45 -1.78 22.18
C ARG A 2 17.32 -1.13 22.99
N ARG A 3 16.09 -1.64 22.83
CA ARG A 3 14.92 -1.21 23.63
C ARG A 3 15.06 -1.73 25.06
N LEU A 4 14.86 -0.87 26.06
CA LEU A 4 15.06 -1.21 27.48
C LEU A 4 13.75 -1.43 28.24
N SER A 5 12.67 -0.79 27.80
CA SER A 5 11.32 -0.94 28.35
C SER A 5 10.28 -0.69 27.26
N ASP A 6 9.03 -1.09 27.53
CA ASP A 6 7.90 -0.90 26.64
C ASP A 6 6.86 0.04 27.26
N SER A 7 6.36 0.95 26.42
CA SER A 7 5.20 1.79 26.75
C SER A 7 3.94 0.92 26.76
N PRO A 8 2.98 1.17 27.66
CA PRO A 8 1.68 0.48 27.63
C PRO A 8 0.90 0.73 26.32
N GLU A 9 1.17 1.83 25.62
CA GLU A 9 0.54 2.20 24.34
C GLU A 9 1.26 1.62 23.12
N ARG A 10 2.24 0.72 23.33
CA ARG A 10 2.96 0.08 22.24
C ARG A 10 2.13 -1.07 21.68
N GLU A 11 1.94 -1.03 20.36
CA GLU A 11 1.26 -2.08 19.60
C GLU A 11 2.26 -2.92 18.79
N THR A 12 1.89 -4.18 18.51
CA THR A 12 2.58 -4.98 17.50
C THR A 12 2.11 -4.56 16.11
N PRO A 13 3.01 -4.12 15.20
CA PRO A 13 2.61 -3.77 13.84
C PRO A 13 1.96 -4.96 13.11
N ARG A 14 0.80 -4.73 12.48
CA ARG A 14 0.10 -5.76 11.69
C ARG A 14 0.77 -6.03 10.35
N CYS A 15 1.42 -5.02 9.77
CA CYS A 15 2.06 -5.15 8.47
C CYS A 15 3.50 -5.68 8.62
N PRO A 16 3.87 -6.79 7.97
CA PRO A 16 5.25 -7.30 8.04
C PRO A 16 6.27 -6.38 7.35
N HIS A 17 5.81 -5.43 6.53
CA HIS A 17 6.65 -4.45 5.82
C HIS A 17 6.86 -3.17 6.63
N PHE A 18 6.24 -3.04 7.82
CA PHE A 18 6.35 -1.85 8.65
C PHE A 18 7.79 -1.60 9.10
N GLY A 19 8.21 -0.33 9.12
CA GLY A 19 9.60 0.06 9.39
C GLY A 19 10.52 0.06 8.16
N VAL A 20 10.14 -0.62 7.07
CA VAL A 20 10.87 -0.60 5.79
C VAL A 20 10.08 0.15 4.71
N CYS A 21 8.80 -0.20 4.55
CA CYS A 21 7.87 0.48 3.64
C CYS A 21 7.56 1.89 4.13
N GLY A 22 7.71 2.89 3.24
CA GLY A 22 7.46 4.30 3.57
C GLY A 22 6.00 4.68 3.75
N GLY A 23 5.07 3.73 3.62
CA GLY A 23 3.62 4.00 3.65
C GLY A 23 3.03 4.24 5.04
N CYS A 24 3.54 3.61 6.09
CA CYS A 24 3.01 3.72 7.46
C CYS A 24 4.14 4.06 8.44
N GLN A 25 3.89 4.97 9.38
CA GLN A 25 4.92 5.43 10.33
C GLN A 25 4.65 5.01 11.77
N GLN A 26 3.37 4.79 12.15
CA GLN A 26 2.98 4.61 13.56
C GLN A 26 2.23 3.32 13.91
N GLN A 27 2.38 2.23 13.13
CA GLN A 27 1.70 0.96 13.49
C GLN A 27 2.15 0.35 14.83
N HIS A 28 3.24 0.85 15.41
CA HIS A 28 3.73 0.43 16.72
C HIS A 28 3.13 1.23 17.90
N ALA A 29 2.24 2.18 17.62
CA ALA A 29 1.56 3.00 18.61
C ALA A 29 0.04 2.74 18.54
N SER A 30 -0.61 2.66 19.70
CA SER A 30 -2.07 2.56 19.80
C SER A 30 -2.76 3.70 19.04
N VAL A 31 -4.00 3.45 18.61
CA VAL A 31 -4.80 4.47 17.92
C VAL A 31 -5.02 5.68 18.85
N ASP A 32 -5.26 5.43 20.13
CA ASP A 32 -5.46 6.47 21.15
C ASP A 32 -4.21 7.35 21.31
N LEU A 33 -3.02 6.75 21.36
CA LEU A 33 -1.78 7.53 21.40
C LEU A 33 -1.62 8.35 20.11
N GLN A 34 -1.89 7.78 18.94
CA GLN A 34 -1.81 8.51 17.68
C GLN A 34 -2.75 9.72 17.64
N GLN A 35 -4.02 9.54 18.05
CA GLN A 35 -5.03 10.60 18.08
C GLN A 35 -4.66 11.68 19.11
N ARG A 36 -4.27 11.29 20.32
CA ARG A 36 -3.88 12.21 21.39
C ARG A 36 -2.65 13.03 21.03
N SER A 37 -1.61 12.40 20.48
CA SER A 37 -0.40 13.10 20.04
C SER A 37 -0.68 14.11 18.92
N LYS A 38 -1.50 13.73 17.92
CA LYS A 38 -1.88 14.64 16.83
C LYS A 38 -2.74 15.80 17.32
N SER A 39 -3.72 15.52 18.19
CA SER A 39 -4.61 16.54 18.75
C SER A 39 -3.85 17.54 19.62
N ALA A 40 -2.94 17.07 20.48
CA ALA A 40 -2.10 17.95 21.29
C ALA A 40 -1.17 18.83 20.43
N ALA A 41 -0.62 18.30 19.34
CA ALA A 41 0.19 19.08 18.42
C ALA A 41 -0.65 20.16 17.70
N LEU A 42 -1.86 19.82 17.26
CA LEU A 42 -2.80 20.76 16.65
C LEU A 42 -3.23 21.85 17.64
N ALA A 43 -3.62 21.46 18.86
CA ALA A 43 -4.07 22.38 19.90
C ALA A 43 -3.00 23.43 20.23
N ARG A 44 -1.75 22.99 20.38
CA ARG A 44 -0.61 23.88 20.60
C ARG A 44 -0.38 24.84 19.44
N LEU A 45 -0.50 24.36 18.20
CA LEU A 45 -0.30 25.18 17.01
C LEU A 45 -1.40 26.23 16.85
N MET A 46 -2.64 25.87 17.13
CA MET A 46 -3.81 26.74 17.02
C MET A 46 -4.05 27.60 18.25
N LYS A 47 -3.39 27.29 19.37
CA LYS A 47 -3.64 27.87 20.70
C LYS A 47 -5.12 27.75 21.11
N HIS A 48 -5.73 26.62 20.74
CA HIS A 48 -7.13 26.32 20.99
C HIS A 48 -7.31 24.82 21.15
N GLU A 49 -8.19 24.39 22.06
CA GLU A 49 -8.43 22.96 22.30
C GLU A 49 -9.08 22.28 21.09
N VAL A 50 -8.70 21.02 20.86
CA VAL A 50 -9.35 20.19 19.83
C VAL A 50 -10.65 19.65 20.39
N SER A 51 -11.76 20.03 19.78
CA SER A 51 -13.11 19.71 20.28
C SER A 51 -13.48 18.23 20.12
N GLU A 52 -13.09 17.62 19.01
CA GLU A 52 -13.36 16.21 18.71
C GLU A 52 -12.36 15.63 17.70
N VAL A 53 -12.23 14.31 17.70
CA VAL A 53 -11.48 13.55 16.68
C VAL A 53 -12.48 12.72 15.89
N ILE A 54 -12.67 13.09 14.62
CA ILE A 54 -13.47 12.28 13.69
C ILE A 54 -12.60 11.14 13.19
N ALA A 55 -13.03 9.90 13.45
CA ALA A 55 -12.31 8.69 13.08
C ALA A 55 -13.26 7.62 12.53
N ASP A 56 -12.66 6.64 11.86
CA ASP A 56 -13.31 5.42 11.39
C ASP A 56 -12.35 4.25 11.67
N VAL A 57 -12.61 3.07 11.10
CA VAL A 57 -11.81 1.86 11.25
C VAL A 57 -10.30 2.13 11.01
N PRO A 58 -9.41 1.69 11.92
CA PRO A 58 -7.97 1.98 11.82
C PRO A 58 -7.24 1.09 10.81
N TRP A 59 -7.92 0.08 10.26
CA TRP A 59 -7.42 -0.87 9.27
C TRP A 59 -8.44 -1.02 8.16
N GLY A 60 -7.99 -1.42 6.97
CA GLY A 60 -8.90 -1.54 5.84
C GLY A 60 -9.49 -0.23 5.32
N TYR A 61 -8.97 0.94 5.72
CA TYR A 61 -9.57 2.24 5.39
C TYR A 61 -9.18 2.75 3.98
N ARG A 62 -8.10 2.23 3.39
CA ARG A 62 -7.53 2.77 2.14
C ARG A 62 -8.17 2.09 0.92
N ARG A 63 -9.14 2.78 0.33
CA ARG A 63 -9.85 2.36 -0.90
C ARG A 63 -9.09 2.55 -2.21
N ARG A 64 -7.86 3.09 -2.19
CA ARG A 64 -7.03 3.29 -3.40
C ARG A 64 -5.54 3.09 -3.13
N ALA A 65 -4.85 2.38 -4.02
CA ALA A 65 -3.40 2.23 -3.98
C ALA A 65 -2.80 2.41 -5.38
N ARG A 66 -1.64 3.06 -5.44
CA ARG A 66 -0.77 3.08 -6.62
C ARG A 66 0.49 2.29 -6.27
N LEU A 67 0.64 1.13 -6.91
CA LEU A 67 1.75 0.22 -6.71
C LEU A 67 2.76 0.45 -7.83
N SER A 68 3.98 0.85 -7.47
CA SER A 68 5.07 0.97 -8.41
C SER A 68 5.49 -0.40 -8.90
N LEU A 69 5.77 -0.50 -10.20
CA LEU A 69 6.26 -1.71 -10.86
C LEU A 69 7.70 -1.47 -11.30
N ASN A 70 8.58 -2.42 -10.98
CA ASN A 70 9.97 -2.35 -11.38
C ASN A 70 10.48 -3.74 -11.76
N TYR A 71 10.95 -3.87 -13.00
CA TYR A 71 11.52 -5.11 -13.49
C TYR A 71 13.02 -5.14 -13.16
N LEU A 72 13.48 -6.21 -12.52
CA LEU A 72 14.89 -6.45 -12.18
C LEU A 72 15.51 -7.38 -13.24
N PRO A 73 16.33 -6.88 -14.17
CA PRO A 73 16.84 -7.70 -15.27
C PRO A 73 17.75 -8.85 -14.82
N LYS A 74 18.49 -8.65 -13.72
CA LYS A 74 19.45 -9.64 -13.20
C LYS A 74 18.78 -10.89 -12.64
N THR A 75 17.64 -10.72 -11.96
CA THR A 75 16.89 -11.84 -11.36
C THR A 75 15.65 -12.22 -12.18
N GLN A 76 15.34 -11.46 -13.22
CA GLN A 76 14.14 -11.61 -14.06
C GLN A 76 12.84 -11.54 -13.25
N GLN A 77 12.82 -10.70 -12.22
CA GLN A 77 11.68 -10.56 -11.30
C GLN A 77 11.00 -9.21 -11.44
N LEU A 78 9.67 -9.20 -11.31
CA LEU A 78 8.87 -7.98 -11.15
C LEU A 78 8.68 -7.65 -9.67
N GLN A 79 9.20 -6.51 -9.23
CA GLN A 79 8.83 -5.90 -7.97
C GLN A 79 7.51 -5.14 -8.13
N MET A 80 6.63 -5.30 -7.16
CA MET A 80 5.35 -4.58 -7.08
C MET A 80 5.12 -4.13 -5.65
N GLY A 81 5.02 -2.82 -5.43
CA GLY A 81 4.76 -2.31 -4.10
C GLY A 81 4.95 -0.80 -3.94
N PHE A 82 5.39 -0.40 -2.75
CA PHE A 82 5.57 1.00 -2.37
C PHE A 82 7.05 1.34 -2.20
N ARG A 83 7.37 2.63 -2.22
CA ARG A 83 8.72 3.09 -1.92
C ARG A 83 9.11 2.82 -0.46
N LYS A 84 10.39 2.51 -0.24
CA LYS A 84 11.01 2.49 1.10
C LYS A 84 10.97 3.89 1.72
N ALA A 85 11.04 3.96 3.04
CA ALA A 85 11.19 5.24 3.73
C ALA A 85 12.50 5.94 3.30
N GLY A 86 12.41 7.18 2.83
CA GLY A 86 13.58 7.98 2.42
C GLY A 86 14.34 7.45 1.19
N SER A 87 13.74 6.59 0.37
CA SER A 87 14.40 6.00 -0.81
C SER A 87 13.44 5.83 -2.00
N SER A 88 14.00 5.75 -3.21
CA SER A 88 13.27 5.41 -4.44
C SER A 88 13.08 3.90 -4.62
N ASP A 89 13.81 3.08 -3.85
CA ASP A 89 13.68 1.62 -3.85
C ASP A 89 12.27 1.16 -3.53
N ILE A 90 11.85 0.06 -4.15
CA ILE A 90 10.53 -0.55 -3.92
C ILE A 90 10.65 -1.66 -2.87
N VAL A 91 9.73 -1.62 -1.89
CA VAL A 91 9.41 -2.75 -1.04
C VAL A 91 8.40 -3.61 -1.77
N ASP A 92 8.72 -4.89 -1.95
CA ASP A 92 7.84 -5.82 -2.62
C ASP A 92 6.68 -6.22 -1.70
N VAL A 93 5.49 -5.69 -1.95
CA VAL A 93 4.35 -5.80 -1.04
C VAL A 93 3.62 -7.11 -1.26
N LYS A 94 3.47 -7.89 -0.19
CA LYS A 94 2.67 -9.13 -0.16
C LYS A 94 1.33 -8.99 0.57
N GLN A 95 1.27 -8.05 1.51
CA GLN A 95 0.14 -7.75 2.38
C GLN A 95 0.15 -6.26 2.68
N CYS A 96 -1.02 -5.65 2.82
CA CYS A 96 -1.16 -4.24 3.17
C CYS A 96 -2.45 -4.06 3.97
N PRO A 97 -2.42 -4.24 5.30
CA PRO A 97 -3.63 -4.30 6.14
C PRO A 97 -4.38 -2.97 6.25
N ILE A 98 -3.83 -1.89 5.70
CA ILE A 98 -4.51 -0.60 5.60
C ILE A 98 -5.36 -0.50 4.33
N LEU A 99 -5.15 -1.35 3.32
CA LEU A 99 -6.04 -1.44 2.15
C LEU A 99 -7.34 -2.13 2.53
N VAL A 100 -8.45 -1.69 1.93
CA VAL A 100 -9.74 -2.40 2.06
C VAL A 100 -9.54 -3.88 1.70
N PRO A 101 -10.22 -4.83 2.37
CA PRO A 101 -9.95 -6.26 2.23
C PRO A 101 -9.99 -6.77 0.79
N GLN A 102 -10.90 -6.22 -0.02
CA GLN A 102 -11.04 -6.56 -1.44
C GLN A 102 -9.75 -6.26 -2.22
N LEU A 103 -9.11 -5.10 -1.97
CA LEU A 103 -7.88 -4.72 -2.65
C LEU A 103 -6.66 -5.46 -2.11
N GLU A 104 -6.60 -5.72 -0.80
CA GLU A 104 -5.51 -6.51 -0.22
C GLU A 104 -5.49 -7.94 -0.80
N ALA A 105 -6.66 -8.58 -0.92
CA ALA A 105 -6.81 -9.91 -1.49
C ALA A 105 -6.38 -9.99 -2.98
N LEU A 106 -6.42 -8.87 -3.71
CA LEU A 106 -6.01 -8.81 -5.12
C LEU A 106 -4.50 -8.74 -5.30
N LEU A 107 -3.71 -8.32 -4.29
CA LEU A 107 -2.26 -8.15 -4.40
C LEU A 107 -1.53 -9.37 -4.99
N PRO A 108 -1.71 -10.61 -4.48
CA PRO A 108 -1.03 -11.77 -5.06
C PRO A 108 -1.52 -12.11 -6.48
N LYS A 109 -2.81 -11.90 -6.77
CA LYS A 109 -3.42 -12.20 -8.08
C LYS A 109 -2.92 -11.24 -9.15
N VAL A 110 -2.90 -9.93 -8.85
CA VAL A 110 -2.36 -8.89 -9.74
C VAL A 110 -0.90 -9.14 -10.01
N ARG A 111 -0.11 -9.47 -8.98
CA ARG A 111 1.31 -9.82 -9.15
C ARG A 111 1.52 -10.97 -10.12
N ALA A 112 0.77 -12.05 -9.99
CA ALA A 112 0.89 -13.22 -10.85
C ALA A 112 0.50 -12.88 -12.30
N CYS A 113 -0.60 -12.15 -12.49
CA CYS A 113 -1.05 -11.69 -13.81
C CYS A 113 0.02 -10.82 -14.49
N LEU A 114 0.46 -9.75 -13.84
CA LEU A 114 1.45 -8.81 -14.38
C LEU A 114 2.82 -9.47 -14.61
N GLY A 115 3.21 -10.41 -13.74
CA GLY A 115 4.43 -11.20 -13.89
C GLY A 115 4.42 -12.16 -15.07
N SER A 116 3.24 -12.46 -15.64
CA SER A 116 3.09 -13.36 -16.79
C SER A 116 3.08 -12.64 -18.14
N LEU A 117 3.08 -11.30 -18.15
CA LEU A 117 3.00 -10.50 -19.37
C LEU A 117 4.33 -10.52 -20.13
N GLN A 118 4.27 -10.51 -21.45
CA GLN A 118 5.44 -10.32 -22.30
C GLN A 118 6.03 -8.91 -22.10
N ALA A 119 5.16 -7.93 -21.89
CA ALA A 119 5.51 -6.54 -21.62
C ALA A 119 5.98 -6.26 -20.17
N ILE A 120 6.33 -7.28 -19.37
CA ILE A 120 6.75 -7.14 -17.95
C ILE A 120 7.81 -6.06 -17.71
N ARG A 121 8.71 -5.83 -18.68
CA ARG A 121 9.79 -4.84 -18.64
C ARG A 121 9.33 -3.40 -18.92
N HIS A 122 8.12 -3.25 -19.44
CA HIS A 122 7.51 -2.00 -19.87
C HIS A 122 6.30 -1.62 -19.02
N LEU A 123 6.21 -2.15 -17.80
CA LEU A 123 5.17 -1.77 -16.84
C LEU A 123 5.69 -0.64 -15.95
N GLY A 124 4.92 0.43 -15.79
CA GLY A 124 5.26 1.57 -14.95
C GLY A 124 4.67 1.45 -13.54
N HIS A 125 3.34 1.41 -13.44
CA HIS A 125 2.64 1.25 -12.17
C HIS A 125 1.23 0.69 -12.41
N VAL A 126 0.65 0.13 -11.35
CA VAL A 126 -0.76 -0.28 -11.34
C VAL A 126 -1.50 0.45 -10.23
N GLU A 127 -2.69 0.96 -10.53
CA GLU A 127 -3.59 1.55 -9.55
C GLU A 127 -4.76 0.60 -9.30
N LEU A 128 -5.09 0.39 -8.03
CA LEU A 128 -6.24 -0.37 -7.59
C LEU A 128 -7.18 0.57 -6.85
N VAL A 129 -8.45 0.58 -7.23
CA VAL A 129 -9.48 1.46 -6.63
C VAL A 129 -10.71 0.64 -6.31
N GLN A 130 -11.18 0.73 -5.08
CA GLN A 130 -12.49 0.22 -4.67
C GLN A 130 -13.49 1.37 -4.65
N ALA A 131 -14.54 1.24 -5.45
CA ALA A 131 -15.70 2.11 -5.46
C ALA A 131 -16.96 1.31 -5.13
N THR A 132 -18.07 2.02 -4.89
CA THR A 132 -19.38 1.40 -4.69
C THR A 132 -19.84 0.63 -5.92
N SER A 133 -19.49 1.09 -7.13
CA SER A 133 -19.80 0.43 -8.40
C SER A 133 -18.93 -0.79 -8.70
N GLY A 134 -17.90 -1.06 -7.89
CA GLY A 134 -16.98 -2.18 -8.09
C GLY A 134 -15.51 -1.80 -7.99
N THR A 135 -14.66 -2.73 -8.39
CA THR A 135 -13.21 -2.61 -8.30
C THR A 135 -12.62 -2.25 -9.66
N LEU A 136 -11.74 -1.26 -9.69
CA LEU A 136 -11.05 -0.80 -10.89
C LEU A 136 -9.57 -1.09 -10.77
N MET A 137 -8.95 -1.52 -11.88
CA MET A 137 -7.50 -1.56 -12.05
C MET A 137 -7.09 -0.71 -13.23
N ILE A 138 -6.08 0.13 -13.03
CA ILE A 138 -5.52 0.99 -14.06
C ILE A 138 -4.04 0.63 -14.21
N LEU A 139 -3.68 0.02 -15.33
CA LEU A 139 -2.29 -0.35 -15.62
C LEU A 139 -1.62 0.70 -16.51
N ARG A 140 -0.60 1.38 -15.99
CA ARG A 140 0.27 2.24 -16.79
C ARG A 140 1.41 1.42 -17.37
N HIS A 141 1.48 1.30 -18.69
CA HIS A 141 2.57 0.66 -19.43
C HIS A 141 3.27 1.65 -20.36
N THR A 142 4.55 1.44 -20.70
CA THR A 142 5.42 2.37 -21.43
C THR A 142 5.63 2.01 -22.90
N ALA A 143 5.13 0.86 -23.34
CA ALA A 143 5.14 0.42 -24.74
C ALA A 143 3.79 -0.24 -25.09
N PRO A 144 3.40 -0.35 -26.37
CA PRO A 144 2.16 -1.04 -26.76
C PRO A 144 2.11 -2.49 -26.25
N LEU A 145 0.95 -2.92 -25.75
CA LEU A 145 0.72 -4.31 -25.34
C LEU A 145 0.33 -5.18 -26.53
N SER A 146 0.89 -6.40 -26.59
CA SER A 146 0.51 -7.43 -27.57
C SER A 146 -0.94 -7.88 -27.37
N SER A 147 -1.53 -8.50 -28.39
CA SER A 147 -2.87 -9.12 -28.27
C SER A 147 -2.92 -10.17 -27.16
N ALA A 148 -1.88 -10.99 -27.03
CA ALA A 148 -1.77 -12.01 -25.99
C ALA A 148 -1.74 -11.41 -24.57
N ASP A 149 -1.03 -10.29 -24.37
CA ASP A 149 -1.01 -9.61 -23.07
C ASP A 149 -2.35 -8.94 -22.75
N ARG A 150 -3.03 -8.34 -23.75
CA ARG A 150 -4.37 -7.78 -23.58
C ARG A 150 -5.37 -8.85 -23.18
N GLU A 151 -5.36 -10.01 -23.84
CA GLU A 151 -6.25 -11.12 -23.53
C GLU A 151 -6.04 -11.63 -22.09
N LYS A 152 -4.78 -11.73 -21.62
CA LYS A 152 -4.48 -12.08 -20.21
C LYS A 152 -5.08 -11.08 -19.22
N LEU A 153 -5.00 -9.79 -19.53
CA LEU A 153 -5.56 -8.71 -18.69
C LEU A 153 -7.09 -8.74 -18.72
N GLU A 154 -7.71 -8.91 -19.87
CA GLU A 154 -9.18 -9.02 -20.01
C GLU A 154 -9.73 -10.23 -19.25
N ARG A 155 -9.10 -11.39 -19.38
CA ARG A 155 -9.45 -12.61 -18.62
C ARG A 155 -9.30 -12.43 -17.11
N PHE A 156 -8.36 -11.60 -16.66
CA PHE A 156 -8.20 -11.29 -15.24
C PHE A 156 -9.38 -10.47 -14.67
N PHE A 157 -10.01 -9.61 -15.47
CA PHE A 157 -11.18 -8.80 -15.07
C PHE A 157 -12.53 -9.43 -15.36
N ALA A 158 -12.57 -10.57 -16.04
CA ALA A 158 -13.81 -11.28 -16.35
C ALA A 158 -14.44 -12.01 -15.13
N PHE A 159 -13.88 -11.82 -13.93
CA PHE A 159 -14.32 -12.38 -12.64
C PHE A 159 -14.53 -11.25 -11.62
#